data_AF-A0A5C7N177-F1
#
_entry.id   AF-A0A5C7N177-F1
#
_cell.length_a   1.000
_cell.length_b   1.000
_cell.length_c   1.000
_cell.angle_alpha   90.00
_cell.angle_beta   90.00
_cell.angle_gamma   90.00
#
_symmetry.space_group_name_H-M   'P 1'
#
loop_
_entity.id
_entity.type
_entity.pdbx_description
1 polymer ?
#
loop_
_entity_poly.entity_id
_entity_poly.type
_entity_poly.pdbx_seq_one_letter_code
_entity_poly.pdbx_strand_id
1 'polypeptide(L)'
;MTAPGRRFAVRGLAHLAAGVFFVVGAAAALKGLWDAFLGAPEARFFSAKPWDFVTRDQWFRFAGLELTYGLACLALGAACRVFARRLPVFRDVSEHRIVRGNP
;
A
#
# COMPACT_ATOMS: atom_id res chain seq x y z
N MET A 1 14.16 40.53 9.93
CA MET A 1 13.00 39.64 9.69
C MET A 1 13.48 38.41 8.94
N THR A 2 13.61 37.26 9.61
CA THR A 2 13.98 35.99 8.97
C THR A 2 12.83 35.49 8.11
N ALA A 3 13.08 35.14 6.84
CA ALA A 3 12.07 34.59 5.94
C ALA A 3 11.36 33.39 6.61
N PRO A 4 10.04 33.21 6.41
CA PRO A 4 9.30 32.09 6.98
C PRO A 4 9.95 30.79 6.50
N GLY A 5 10.49 30.02 7.44
CA GLY A 5 11.10 28.73 7.16
C GLY A 5 10.11 27.82 6.44
N ARG A 6 10.57 27.11 5.40
CA ARG A 6 9.74 26.18 4.65
C ARG A 6 9.30 25.04 5.59
N ARG A 7 8.00 24.83 5.72
CA ARG A 7 7.38 23.78 6.57
C ARG A 7 6.79 22.68 5.70
N PHE A 8 6.92 21.42 6.14
CA PHE A 8 6.29 20.27 5.48
C PHE A 8 5.32 19.55 6.40
N ALA A 9 4.14 19.18 5.88
CA ALA A 9 3.12 18.45 6.64
C ALA A 9 3.42 16.94 6.70
N VAL A 10 4.33 16.53 7.59
CA VAL A 10 4.84 15.14 7.66
C VAL A 10 3.78 14.15 8.12
N ARG A 11 2.90 14.55 9.05
CA ARG A 11 1.80 13.70 9.50
C ARG A 11 0.78 13.43 8.40
N GLY A 12 0.46 14.46 7.59
CA GLY A 12 -0.45 14.34 6.47
C GLY A 12 0.03 13.30 5.45
N LEU A 13 1.34 13.28 5.18
CA LEU A 13 1.95 12.29 4.30
C LEU A 13 1.75 10.86 4.80
N ALA A 14 1.92 10.61 6.10
CA ALA A 14 1.69 9.29 6.70
C ALA A 14 0.20 8.86 6.59
N HIS A 15 -0.75 9.80 6.71
CA HIS A 15 -2.17 9.52 6.51
C HIS A 15 -2.50 9.21 5.05
N LEU A 16 -1.92 9.94 4.09
CA LEU A 16 -2.09 9.67 2.67
C LEU A 16 -1.53 8.30 2.28
N ALA A 17 -0.30 7.99 2.74
CA ALA A 17 0.30 6.67 2.54
C ALA A 17 -0.59 5.55 3.12
N ALA A 18 -1.09 5.73 4.35
CA ALA A 18 -2.02 4.78 4.95
C ALA A 18 -3.30 4.60 4.11
N GLY A 19 -3.84 5.69 3.56
CA GLY A 19 -5.01 5.65 2.68
C GLY A 19 -4.76 4.83 1.41
N VAL A 20 -3.62 5.06 0.74
CA VAL A 20 -3.23 4.29 -0.45
C VAL A 20 -3.09 2.80 -0.11
N PHE A 21 -2.39 2.47 0.97
CA PHE A 21 -2.22 1.09 1.41
C PHE A 21 -3.55 0.42 1.78
N PHE A 22 -4.48 1.13 2.41
CA PHE A 22 -5.79 0.56 2.69
C PHE A 22 -6.62 0.33 1.44
N VAL A 23 -6.63 1.26 0.49
CA VAL A 23 -7.42 1.11 -0.75
C VAL A 23 -6.86 -0.02 -1.60
N VAL A 24 -5.55 -0.01 -1.87
CA VAL A 24 -4.89 -1.04 -2.68
C VAL A 24 -4.94 -2.39 -1.97
N GLY A 25 -4.68 -2.40 -0.66
CA GLY A 25 -4.69 -3.61 0.15
C GLY A 25 -6.07 -4.27 0.23
N ALA A 26 -7.13 -3.46 0.45
CA ALA A 26 -8.49 -3.96 0.47
C ALA A 26 -8.92 -4.48 -0.90
N ALA A 27 -8.61 -3.77 -1.98
CA ALA A 27 -8.94 -4.21 -3.33
C ALA A 27 -8.25 -5.55 -3.67
N ALA A 28 -6.95 -5.67 -3.40
CA ALA A 28 -6.20 -6.91 -3.64
C ALA A 28 -6.67 -8.07 -2.75
N ALA A 29 -6.94 -7.82 -1.47
CA ALA A 29 -7.42 -8.87 -0.56
C ALA A 29 -8.82 -9.37 -0.96
N LEU A 30 -9.72 -8.46 -1.33
CA LEU A 30 -11.06 -8.83 -1.79
C LEU A 30 -11.02 -9.56 -3.14
N LYS A 31 -10.15 -9.14 -4.07
CA LYS A 31 -9.94 -9.83 -5.34
C LYS A 31 -9.37 -11.23 -5.13
N GLY A 32 -8.34 -11.37 -4.29
CA GLY A 32 -7.76 -12.68 -3.96
C GLY A 32 -8.78 -13.63 -3.30
N LEU A 33 -9.63 -13.11 -2.39
CA LEU A 33 -10.74 -13.90 -1.83
C LEU A 33 -11.75 -14.30 -2.92
N TRP A 34 -12.13 -13.37 -3.77
CA TRP A 34 -13.04 -13.67 -4.89
C TRP A 34 -12.46 -14.76 -5.78
N ASP A 35 -11.20 -14.66 -6.18
CA ASP A 35 -10.53 -15.62 -7.05
C ASP A 35 -10.36 -17.00 -6.39
N ALA A 36 -10.19 -17.06 -5.07
CA ALA A 36 -10.08 -18.31 -4.33
C ALA A 36 -11.40 -19.10 -4.26
N PHE A 37 -12.56 -18.41 -4.22
CA PHE A 37 -13.86 -19.06 -3.97
C PHE A 37 -14.82 -19.06 -5.16
N LEU A 38 -14.82 -18.00 -5.97
CA LEU A 38 -15.88 -17.71 -6.94
C LEU A 38 -15.32 -17.40 -8.34
N GLY A 39 -14.08 -16.91 -8.40
CA GLY A 39 -13.44 -16.46 -9.63
C GLY A 39 -12.92 -17.59 -10.50
N ALA A 40 -12.86 -17.31 -11.80
CA ALA A 40 -12.18 -18.12 -12.79
C ALA A 40 -11.16 -17.22 -13.52
N PRO A 41 -10.05 -17.79 -14.02
CA PRO A 41 -9.03 -17.01 -14.70
C PRO A 41 -9.61 -16.33 -15.95
N GLU A 42 -9.23 -15.08 -16.17
CA GLU A 42 -9.61 -14.30 -17.35
C GLU A 42 -9.12 -14.98 -18.64
N ALA A 43 -8.04 -15.77 -18.55
CA ALA A 43 -7.56 -16.63 -19.63
C ALA A 43 -8.63 -17.60 -20.17
N ARG A 44 -9.69 -17.88 -19.39
CA ARG A 44 -10.85 -18.67 -19.84
C ARG A 44 -11.50 -18.10 -21.10
N PHE A 45 -11.51 -16.79 -21.31
CA PHE A 45 -12.09 -16.16 -22.51
C PHE A 45 -11.36 -16.53 -23.80
N PHE A 46 -10.11 -16.98 -23.68
CA PHE A 46 -9.26 -17.32 -24.81
C PHE A 46 -9.09 -18.83 -25.01
N SER A 47 -9.74 -19.65 -24.18
CA SER A 47 -9.64 -21.13 -24.21
C SER A 47 -10.94 -21.79 -24.64
N ALA A 48 -10.84 -22.86 -25.43
CA ALA A 48 -11.99 -23.70 -25.79
C ALA A 48 -12.54 -24.48 -24.59
N LYS A 49 -11.69 -24.87 -23.63
CA LYS A 49 -12.08 -25.55 -22.39
C LYS A 49 -11.63 -24.76 -21.16
N PRO A 50 -12.44 -24.76 -20.07
CA PRO A 50 -12.01 -24.15 -18.82
C PRO A 50 -10.70 -24.76 -18.32
N TRP A 51 -9.78 -23.92 -17.84
CA TRP A 51 -8.50 -24.32 -17.24
C TRP A 51 -7.45 -24.91 -18.19
N ASP A 52 -7.58 -24.71 -19.51
CA ASP A 52 -6.56 -25.15 -20.48
C ASP A 52 -5.22 -24.41 -20.33
N PHE A 53 -5.26 -23.09 -20.07
CA PHE A 53 -4.03 -22.28 -19.95
C PHE A 53 -3.50 -22.17 -18.52
N VAL A 54 -4.41 -21.98 -17.57
CA VAL A 54 -4.10 -21.81 -16.15
C VAL A 54 -4.82 -22.92 -15.41
N THR A 55 -4.06 -23.76 -14.72
CA THR A 55 -4.62 -24.83 -13.88
C THR A 55 -5.26 -24.25 -12.62
N ARG A 56 -6.17 -25.01 -12.00
CA ARG A 56 -6.79 -24.59 -10.73
C ARG A 56 -5.76 -24.35 -9.63
N ASP A 57 -4.72 -25.18 -9.56
CA ASP A 57 -3.66 -25.03 -8.55
C ASP A 57 -2.83 -23.75 -8.77
N GLN A 58 -2.53 -23.41 -10.02
CA GLN A 58 -1.86 -22.14 -10.36
C GLN A 58 -2.74 -20.94 -10.01
N TRP A 59 -4.02 -21.01 -10.33
CA TRP A 59 -4.99 -19.97 -10.00
C TRP A 59 -5.14 -19.77 -8.49
N PHE A 60 -5.24 -20.86 -7.73
CA PHE A 60 -5.35 -20.80 -6.28
C PHE A 60 -4.09 -20.21 -5.63
N ARG A 61 -2.89 -20.54 -6.14
CA ARG A 61 -1.64 -19.91 -5.70
C ARG A 61 -1.61 -18.42 -6.01
N PHE A 62 -2.12 -18.00 -7.17
CA PHE A 62 -2.24 -16.59 -7.53
C PHE A 62 -3.22 -15.85 -6.62
N ALA A 63 -4.41 -16.41 -6.38
CA ALA A 63 -5.38 -15.88 -5.44
C ALA A 63 -4.79 -15.74 -4.02
N GLY A 64 -4.02 -16.73 -3.57
CA GLY A 64 -3.31 -16.69 -2.30
C GLY A 64 -2.23 -15.60 -2.23
N LEU A 65 -1.52 -15.35 -3.32
CA LEU A 65 -0.57 -14.25 -3.44
C LEU A 65 -1.27 -12.89 -3.32
N GLU A 66 -2.35 -12.66 -4.08
CA GLU A 66 -3.11 -11.41 -4.03
C GLU A 66 -3.69 -11.15 -2.64
N LEU A 67 -4.22 -12.19 -2.01
CA LEU A 67 -4.72 -12.10 -0.65
C LEU A 67 -3.61 -11.73 0.34
N THR A 68 -2.47 -12.42 0.28
CA THR A 68 -1.33 -12.16 1.18
C THR A 68 -0.76 -10.76 0.99
N TYR A 69 -0.60 -10.34 -0.28
CA TYR A 69 -0.18 -8.99 -0.63
C TYR A 69 -1.16 -7.94 -0.10
N GLY A 70 -2.46 -8.16 -0.32
CA GLY A 70 -3.51 -7.28 0.17
C GLY A 70 -3.47 -7.12 1.69
N LEU A 71 -3.38 -8.22 2.43
CA LEU A 71 -3.24 -8.23 3.89
C LEU A 71 -1.96 -7.53 4.36
N ALA A 72 -0.84 -7.72 3.67
CA ALA A 72 0.41 -7.02 3.97
C ALA A 72 0.27 -5.50 3.79
N CYS A 73 -0.39 -5.05 2.72
CA CYS A 73 -0.71 -3.63 2.51
C CYS A 73 -1.63 -3.10 3.62
N LEU A 74 -2.69 -3.82 3.99
CA LEU A 74 -3.57 -3.42 5.09
C LEU A 74 -2.80 -3.27 6.41
N ALA A 75 -1.92 -4.24 6.72
CA ALA A 75 -1.05 -4.18 7.89
C ALA A 75 -0.12 -2.97 7.85
N LEU A 76 0.47 -2.66 6.69
CA LEU A 76 1.33 -1.48 6.52
C LEU A 76 0.54 -0.17 6.64
N GLY A 77 -0.68 -0.12 6.11
CA GLY A 77 -1.59 1.03 6.29
C GLY A 77 -1.94 1.27 7.76
N ALA A 78 -2.20 0.20 8.52
CA ALA A 78 -2.40 0.27 9.96
C ALA A 78 -1.13 0.75 10.69
N ALA A 79 0.04 0.23 10.31
CA ALA A 79 1.33 0.67 10.85
C ALA A 79 1.58 2.17 10.58
N CYS A 80 1.29 2.66 9.37
CA CYS A 80 1.37 4.08 9.02
C CYS A 80 0.42 4.94 9.88
N ARG A 81 -0.82 4.48 10.14
CA ARG A 81 -1.77 5.17 11.04
C ARG A 81 -1.28 5.26 12.47
N VAL A 82 -0.71 4.18 13.00
CA VAL A 82 -0.12 4.17 14.35
C VAL A 82 1.09 5.09 14.39
N PHE A 83 1.97 5.01 13.39
CA PHE A 83 3.16 5.84 13.29
C PHE A 83 2.85 7.33 13.14
N ALA A 84 1.78 7.69 12.41
CA ALA A 84 1.34 9.07 12.25
C ALA A 84 1.04 9.78 13.58
N ARG A 85 0.61 9.05 14.61
CA ARG A 85 0.37 9.60 15.96
C ARG A 85 1.65 10.07 16.64
N ARG A 86 2.81 9.56 16.23
CA ARG A 86 4.13 9.94 16.76
C ARG A 86 4.77 11.08 15.98
N LEU A 87 4.18 11.51 14.86
CA LEU A 87 4.75 12.55 13.99
C LEU A 87 4.20 13.95 14.33
N PRO A 88 5.06 14.99 14.29
CA PRO A 88 4.59 16.37 14.36
C PRO A 88 3.75 16.70 13.11
N VAL A 89 2.78 17.62 13.25
CA VAL A 89 1.96 18.04 12.09
C VAL A 89 2.85 18.59 11.00
N PHE A 90 3.76 19.49 11.39
CA PHE A 90 4.70 20.16 10.52
C PHE A 90 6.14 19.93 10.97
N ARG A 91 7.07 19.88 10.02
CA ARG A 91 8.52 19.88 10.28
C ARG A 91 9.18 21.04 9.53
N ASP A 92 10.05 21.77 10.21
CA ASP A 92 10.83 22.88 9.65
C ASP A 92 12.10 22.35 8.96
N VAL A 93 12.45 22.92 7.80
CA VAL A 93 13.67 22.54 7.05
C VAL A 93 14.94 23.17 7.63
N SER A 94 14.79 24.28 8.35
CA SER A 94 15.88 25.11 8.87
C SER A 94 16.80 24.38 9.85
N GLU A 95 16.28 23.40 10.61
CA GLU A 95 17.05 22.63 11.59
C GLU A 95 18.19 21.82 10.96
N HIS A 96 18.03 21.34 9.72
CA HIS A 96 19.06 20.51 9.10
C HIS A 96 20.26 21.30 8.52
N ARG A 97 20.07 22.58 8.18
CA ARG A 97 21.14 23.42 7.65
C ARG A 97 22.12 23.86 8.75
N ILE A 98 21.63 24.04 9.97
CA ILE A 98 22.47 24.46 11.12
C ILE A 98 23.45 23.34 11.52
N VAL A 99 23.05 22.06 11.41
CA VAL A 99 23.91 20.92 11.79
C VAL A 99 24.99 20.60 10.74
N ARG A 100 24.76 20.93 9.45
CA ARG A 100 25.75 20.75 8.37
C ARG A 100 26.60 21.98 8.08
N GLY A 101 26.43 23.06 8.85
CA GLY A 101 27.18 24.30 8.74
C GLY A 101 27.90 24.62 10.04
N ASN A 102 28.86 23.78 10.42
CA ASN A 102 29.99 24.20 11.24
C ASN A 102 31.24 24.00 10.34
N PRO A 103 32.15 24.97 10.27
CA PRO A 103 33.08 25.19 9.16
C PRO A 103 33.99 24.02 8.82
#